data_AF-A0A3C1YKV1-F1
#
_entry.id   AF-A0A3C1YKV1-F1
#
_cell.length_a   1.000
_cell.length_b   1.000
_cell.length_c   1.000
_cell.angle_alpha   90.00
_cell.angle_beta   90.00
_cell.angle_gamma   90.00
#
_symmetry.space_group_name_H-M   'P 1'
#
loop_
_entity.id
_entity.type
_entity.pdbx_description
1 polymer ?
#
loop_
_entity_poly.entity_id
_entity_poly.type
_entity_poly.pdbx_seq_one_letter_code
_entity_poly.pdbx_strand_id
1 'polypeptide(L)' 'MRAIGIILAGGNSNRMRELSNKRAIAAMPLAGSYRSIDFSLSNMSNSNVQKVAVFTQYNSRSLNLHLSSSKWWDFGR' A
#
# COMPACT_ATOMS: atom_id res chain seq x y z
N MET A 1 -6.32 15.00 -13.92
CA MET A 1 -6.04 13.93 -14.91
C MET A 1 -7.11 12.84 -14.76
N ARG A 2 -7.61 12.22 -15.82
CA ARG A 2 -8.55 11.08 -15.72
C ARG A 2 -7.77 9.77 -15.91
N ALA A 3 -7.25 9.23 -14.81
CA ALA A 3 -6.54 7.96 -14.77
C ALA A 3 -6.99 7.13 -13.56
N ILE A 4 -6.80 5.81 -13.65
CA ILE A 4 -7.00 4.88 -12.53
C ILE A 4 -5.62 4.31 -12.17
N GLY A 5 -5.22 4.48 -10.92
CA GLY A 5 -4.01 3.87 -10.36
C GLY A 5 -4.30 2.44 -9.93
N ILE A 6 -3.40 1.51 -10.24
CA ILE A 6 -3.49 0.12 -9.80
C ILE A 6 -2.19 -0.22 -9.08
N ILE A 7 -2.28 -0.63 -7.82
CA ILE A 7 -1.14 -1.07 -7.00
C ILE A 7 -1.26 -2.59 -6.78
N LEU A 8 -0.24 -3.33 -7.23
CA LEU A 8 -0.13 -4.77 -7.03
C LEU A 8 0.62 -5.06 -5.72
N ALA A 9 -0.11 -5.16 -4.63
CA ALA A 9 0.42 -5.41 -3.28
C ALA A 9 0.33 -6.89 -2.85
N GLY A 10 0.15 -7.80 -3.81
CA GLY A 10 -0.07 -9.23 -3.56
C GLY A 10 1.19 -10.11 -3.57
N GLY A 11 2.37 -9.59 -3.91
CA GLY A 11 3.57 -10.40 -4.07
C GLY A 11 4.03 -11.08 -2.76
N ASN A 12 4.29 -12.39 -2.81
CA ASN A 12 5.05 -13.08 -1.78
C ASN A 12 6.54 -13.08 -2.15
N SER A 13 7.40 -12.56 -1.28
CA SER A 13 8.85 -12.59 -1.49
C SER A 13 9.53 -13.30 -0.33
N ASN A 14 10.27 -14.35 -0.68
CA ASN A 14 11.13 -15.07 0.25
C ASN A 14 12.43 -14.31 0.55
N ARG A 15 12.71 -13.21 -0.17
CA ARG A 15 13.94 -12.41 0.04
C ARG A 15 13.98 -11.76 1.42
N MET A 16 12.82 -11.41 1.97
CA MET A 16 12.70 -10.82 3.31
C MET A 16 12.52 -11.87 4.42
N ARG A 17 12.57 -13.16 4.08
CA ARG A 17 12.52 -14.30 5.00
C ARG A 17 11.44 -14.14 6.08
N GLU A 18 11.79 -14.21 7.36
CA GLU A 18 10.86 -14.23 8.48
C GLU A 18 10.01 -12.96 8.59
N LEU A 19 10.48 -11.83 8.04
CA LEU A 19 9.75 -10.57 8.04
C LEU A 19 8.47 -10.66 7.20
N SER A 20 8.49 -11.35 6.06
CA SER A 20 7.32 -11.49 5.18
C SER A 20 6.35 -12.61 5.59
N ASN A 21 6.74 -13.46 6.55
CA ASN A 21 5.93 -14.62 6.99
C ASN A 21 4.56 -14.24 7.57
N LYS A 22 4.45 -13.09 8.24
CA LYS A 22 3.22 -12.65 8.91
C LYS A 22 2.62 -11.37 8.34
N ARG A 23 3.28 -10.76 7.35
CA ARG A 23 2.91 -9.43 6.84
C ARG A 23 3.30 -9.29 5.38
N ALA A 24 2.36 -8.79 4.56
CA ALA A 24 2.65 -8.41 3.18
C ALA A 24 3.79 -7.38 3.12
N ILE A 25 4.63 -7.47 2.09
CA ILE A 25 5.77 -6.55 1.90
C ILE A 25 5.29 -5.10 1.81
N ALA A 26 4.15 -4.88 1.14
CA ALA A 26 3.53 -3.56 1.04
C ALA A 26 3.15 -2.95 2.41
N ALA A 27 2.96 -3.77 3.45
CA ALA A 27 2.70 -3.32 4.82
C ALA A 27 3.97 -3.18 5.68
N MET A 28 5.16 -3.48 5.15
CA MET A 28 6.42 -3.39 5.90
C MET A 28 6.66 -1.96 6.39
N PRO A 29 6.95 -1.78 7.70
CA PRO A 29 7.33 -0.47 8.24
C PRO A 29 8.59 0.07 7.56
N LEU A 30 8.61 1.36 7.28
CA LEU A 30 9.76 2.10 6.75
C LEU A 30 9.87 3.43 7.48
N ALA A 31 11.11 3.86 7.74
CA ALA A 31 11.42 5.18 8.32
C ALA A 31 10.60 5.52 9.59
N GLY A 32 10.34 4.54 10.45
CA GLY A 32 9.68 4.70 11.76
C GLY A 32 8.16 4.88 11.71
N SER A 33 7.63 5.64 10.76
CA SER A 33 6.21 6.04 10.75
C SER A 33 5.43 5.61 9.51
N TYR A 34 6.10 5.13 8.47
CA TYR A 34 5.47 4.80 7.18
C TYR A 34 5.44 3.30 6.93
N ARG A 35 4.71 2.90 5.90
CA ARG A 35 4.75 1.59 5.29
C ARG A 35 5.17 1.68 3.83
N SER A 36 5.67 0.57 3.29
CA SER A 36 6.12 0.48 1.89
C SER A 36 5.07 0.97 0.88
N ILE A 37 3.78 0.69 1.12
CA ILE A 37 2.69 1.14 0.24
C ILE A 37 2.50 2.67 0.24
N ASP A 38 2.88 3.37 1.31
CA ASP A 38 2.62 4.80 1.47
C ASP A 38 3.35 5.63 0.41
N PHE A 39 4.51 5.15 -0.05
CA PHE A 39 5.26 5.79 -1.13
C PHE A 39 4.52 5.70 -2.46
N SER A 40 3.91 4.55 -2.75
CA SER A 40 3.11 4.38 -3.98
C SER A 40 1.81 5.20 -3.91
N LEU A 41 1.14 5.22 -2.77
CA LEU A 41 -0.09 6.00 -2.57
C LEU A 41 0.19 7.51 -2.62
N SER A 42 1.26 7.98 -1.97
CA SER A 42 1.70 9.38 -2.04
C SER A 42 2.05 9.78 -3.47
N ASN A 43 2.72 8.92 -4.24
CA ASN A 43 3.01 9.18 -5.64
C ASN A 43 1.74 9.34 -6.48
N MET A 44 0.74 8.47 -6.28
CA MET A 44 -0.55 8.59 -6.98
C MET A 44 -1.25 9.90 -6.63
N SER A 45 -1.30 10.26 -5.33
CA SER A 45 -1.90 11.50 -4.86
C SER A 45 -1.18 12.74 -5.43
N ASN A 46 0.14 12.80 -5.32
CA ASN A 46 0.98 13.89 -5.86
C ASN A 46 0.90 14.00 -7.38
N SER A 47 0.54 12.92 -8.08
CA SER A 47 0.34 12.89 -9.54
C SER A 47 -1.11 13.17 -9.96
N ASN A 48 -1.98 13.58 -9.04
CA ASN A 48 -3.41 13.82 -9.26
C ASN A 48 -4.18 12.57 -9.77
N VAL A 49 -3.79 11.38 -9.32
CA VAL A 49 -4.49 10.09 -9.57
C VAL A 49 -5.31 9.73 -8.34
N GLN A 50 -6.58 10.16 -8.32
CA GLN A 50 -7.45 10.03 -7.12
C GLN A 50 -8.20 8.69 -7.02
N LYS A 51 -8.31 7.94 -8.11
CA LYS A 51 -8.94 6.62 -8.12
C LYS A 51 -7.85 5.56 -8.12
N VAL A 52 -7.64 4.91 -6.97
CA VAL A 52 -6.60 3.90 -6.80
C VAL A 52 -7.21 2.59 -6.32
N ALA A 53 -6.94 1.50 -7.04
CA ALA A 53 -7.26 0.14 -6.63
C ALA A 53 -5.99 -0.55 -6.10
N VAL A 54 -6.09 -1.24 -4.97
CA VAL A 54 -5.00 -2.01 -4.38
C VAL A 54 -5.38 -3.49 -4.37
N PHE A 55 -4.64 -4.30 -5.12
CA PHE A 55 -4.82 -5.76 -5.12
C PHE A 55 -3.91 -6.40 -4.09
N THR A 56 -4.48 -7.14 -3.16
CA THR A 56 -3.77 -7.85 -2.09
C THR A 56 -4.00 -9.35 -2.20
N GLN A 57 -3.09 -10.16 -1.65
CA GLN A 57 -3.20 -11.62 -1.72
C GLN A 57 -2.73 -12.27 -0.41
N TYR A 58 -1.42 -12.35 -0.18
CA TYR A 58 -0.85 -13.02 1.00
C TYR A 58 -0.66 -12.07 2.18
N ASN A 59 -0.87 -12.55 3.41
CA ASN A 59 -0.58 -11.82 4.66
C ASN A 59 -1.10 -10.36 4.69
N SER A 60 -2.27 -10.13 4.09
CA SER A 60 -2.81 -8.80 3.78
C SER A 60 -3.56 -8.13 4.94
N ARG A 61 -3.85 -8.84 6.03
CA ARG A 61 -4.67 -8.32 7.14
C ARG A 61 -4.15 -6.97 7.67
N SER A 62 -2.86 -6.87 7.96
CA SER A 62 -2.28 -5.62 8.46
C SER A 62 -2.29 -4.51 7.41
N LEU A 63 -2.14 -4.85 6.13
CA LEU A 63 -2.23 -3.91 5.01
C LEU A 63 -3.65 -3.36 4.90
N ASN A 64 -4.67 -4.22 4.90
CA ASN A 64 -6.07 -3.83 4.80
C ASN A 64 -6.49 -2.94 5.98
N LEU A 65 -6.01 -3.21 7.19
CA LEU A 65 -6.24 -2.33 8.35
C LEU A 65 -5.63 -0.94 8.15
N HIS A 66 -4.44 -0.85 7.57
CA HIS A 66 -3.79 0.44 7.26
C HIS A 66 -4.51 1.23 6.17
N LEU A 67 -5.04 0.52 5.18
CA LEU A 67 -5.81 1.09 4.07
C LEU A 67 -7.27 1.42 4.44
N SER A 68 -7.72 1.04 5.64
CA SER A 68 -9.11 1.29 6.08
C SER A 68 -9.46 2.78 6.21
N SER A 69 -8.44 3.64 6.30
CA SER A 69 -8.59 5.10 6.25
C SER A 69 -7.85 5.65 5.05
N SER A 70 -8.56 6.38 4.20
CA SER A 70 -7.99 7.07 3.04
C SER A 70 -7.52 8.50 3.33
N LYS A 71 -7.77 9.01 4.55
CA LYS A 71 -7.52 10.40 4.95
C LYS A 71 -6.06 10.84 4.75
N TRP A 72 -5.12 9.91 4.87
CA TRP A 72 -3.68 10.20 4.81
C TRP A 72 -3.17 10.57 3.42
N TRP A 73 -3.91 10.21 2.36
CA TRP A 73 -3.49 10.39 0.96
C TRP A 73 -4.48 11.22 0.13
N ASP A 74 -5.45 11.86 0.78
CA ASP A 74 -6.48 12.68 0.12
C ASP A 74 -7.39 11.92 -0.88
N PHE A 75 -7.48 10.58 -0.75
CA PHE A 75 -8.40 9.76 -1.54
C PHE A 75 -9.80 9.75 -0.90
N GLY A 76 -10.53 10.86 -0.98
CA GLY A 76 -11.90 10.89 -0.45
C GLY A 76 -12.46 12.27 -0.10
N ARG A 77 -12.02 13.31 -0.81
CA ARG A 77 -12.78 14.56 -0.86
C ARG A 77 -14.01 14.41 -1.75
#